data_AF-A0A6J4SQN8-F1
#
_entry.id   AF-A0A6J4SQN8-F1
#
_cell.length_a   1.000
_cell.length_b   1.000
_cell.length_c   1.000
_cell.angle_alpha   90.00
_cell.angle_beta   90.00
_cell.angle_gamma   90.00
#
_symmetry.space_group_name_H-M   'P 1'
#
loop_
_entity.id
_entity.type
_entity.pdbx_description
1 polymer ?
#
loop_
_entity_poly.entity_id
_entity_poly.type
_entity_poly.pdbx_seq_one_letter_code
_entity_poly.pdbx_strand_id
1 'polypeptide(L)'
;MRDMEGAPRDSVTSSASWLRCYRCWSQNLEVQVHYEGILKVDPETAEAIDPVEEVQEAVVQCLDCLHDQPHLGLALYEEDGRRVSRIEAIEDRWERMVSGTPWVASCTVAIDADQVESCSGPEAAEHLTHGAFGEAGTREFFTHVRFHKHESEQIVVHMLVELYARSAEEANDVLESASRGELSITSLAEESRPPASTGGDSPH
;
A
#
# COMPACT_ATOMS: atom_id res chain seq x y z
N MET A 1 -24.52 -45.30 14.95
CA MET A 1 -23.60 -44.46 15.73
C MET A 1 -22.96 -43.52 14.73
N ARG A 2 -23.42 -42.27 14.73
CA ARG A 2 -22.95 -41.17 13.86
C ARG A 2 -21.66 -40.58 14.44
N ASP A 3 -21.05 -39.70 13.65
CA ASP A 3 -20.03 -38.69 13.96
C ASP A 3 -18.57 -39.20 13.85
N MET A 4 -17.63 -38.53 13.19
CA MET A 4 -17.55 -37.12 12.77
C MET A 4 -16.90 -36.97 11.38
N GLU A 5 -17.46 -36.00 10.65
CA GLU A 5 -16.89 -35.32 9.50
C GLU A 5 -15.45 -34.84 9.77
N GLY A 6 -14.58 -35.04 8.78
CA GLY A 6 -13.27 -34.41 8.75
C GLY A 6 -13.46 -32.91 8.59
N ALA A 7 -13.19 -32.17 9.68
CA ALA A 7 -13.06 -30.72 9.63
C ALA A 7 -11.99 -30.33 8.59
N PRO A 8 -12.22 -29.30 7.76
CA PRO A 8 -11.17 -28.76 6.91
C PRO A 8 -10.06 -28.25 7.83
N ARG A 9 -8.83 -28.72 7.57
CA ARG A 9 -7.63 -28.19 8.21
C ARG A 9 -7.53 -26.72 7.84
N ASP A 10 -7.47 -25.84 8.84
CA ASP A 10 -7.15 -24.42 8.71
C ASP A 10 -5.92 -24.25 7.80
N SER A 11 -6.17 -23.83 6.56
CA SER A 11 -5.15 -23.54 5.55
C SER A 11 -4.63 -22.10 5.64
N VAL A 12 -5.04 -21.36 6.69
CA VAL A 12 -4.74 -19.93 6.86
C VAL A 12 -3.38 -19.68 7.53
N THR A 13 -2.75 -20.71 8.11
CA THR A 13 -1.51 -20.57 8.92
C THR A 13 -0.23 -21.11 8.25
N SER A 14 -0.24 -21.29 6.92
CA SER A 14 1.00 -21.50 6.16
C SER A 14 1.59 -20.14 5.82
N SER A 15 2.90 -19.96 6.02
CA SER A 15 3.69 -18.77 5.61
C SER A 15 3.57 -18.41 4.10
N ALA A 16 2.83 -19.21 3.32
CA ALA A 16 2.52 -18.98 1.92
C ALA A 16 1.24 -18.16 1.65
N SER A 17 0.42 -17.84 2.67
CA SER A 17 -0.87 -17.16 2.44
C SER A 17 -0.72 -15.67 2.09
N TRP A 18 0.23 -14.96 2.72
CA TRP A 18 0.45 -13.53 2.52
C TRP A 18 1.39 -13.18 1.36
N LEU A 19 2.33 -14.08 1.01
CA LEU A 19 3.29 -13.89 -0.08
C LEU A 19 2.66 -14.20 -1.45
N ARG A 20 1.70 -13.36 -1.84
CA ARG A 20 1.00 -13.43 -3.13
C ARG A 20 0.38 -12.08 -3.47
N CYS A 21 -0.04 -11.94 -4.72
CA CYS A 21 -0.81 -10.81 -5.18
C CYS A 21 -2.19 -10.77 -4.50
N TYR A 22 -2.55 -9.66 -3.85
CA TYR A 22 -3.85 -9.53 -3.19
C TYR A 22 -5.02 -9.50 -4.20
N ARG A 23 -4.74 -9.15 -5.47
CA ARG A 23 -5.76 -8.98 -6.52
C ARG A 23 -6.02 -10.22 -7.37
N CYS A 24 -4.95 -10.90 -7.84
CA CYS A 24 -5.06 -12.07 -8.73
C CYS A 24 -4.52 -13.37 -8.13
N TRP A 25 -4.02 -13.33 -6.89
CA TRP A 25 -3.51 -14.48 -6.12
C TRP A 25 -2.26 -15.13 -6.71
N SER A 26 -1.68 -14.55 -7.77
CA SER A 26 -0.41 -14.97 -8.33
C SER A 26 0.73 -14.79 -7.34
N GLN A 27 1.72 -15.68 -7.40
CA GLN A 27 2.99 -15.56 -6.70
C GLN A 27 4.13 -15.05 -7.61
N ASN A 28 3.80 -14.68 -8.86
CA ASN A 28 4.73 -14.08 -9.80
C ASN A 28 4.96 -12.61 -9.43
N LEU A 29 5.85 -12.41 -8.45
CA LEU A 29 6.16 -11.11 -7.86
C LEU A 29 7.60 -10.68 -8.22
N GLU A 30 7.77 -9.39 -8.48
CA GLU A 30 9.05 -8.73 -8.65
C GLU A 30 9.24 -7.68 -7.55
N VAL A 31 10.49 -7.43 -7.17
CA VAL A 31 10.86 -6.33 -6.28
C VAL A 31 11.68 -5.32 -7.08
N GLN A 32 11.19 -4.09 -7.16
CA GLN A 32 11.90 -2.97 -7.76
C GLN A 32 12.51 -2.14 -6.65
N VAL A 33 13.83 -2.01 -6.64
CA VAL A 33 14.58 -1.27 -5.61
C VAL A 33 15.16 -0.01 -6.23
N HIS A 34 14.74 1.13 -5.69
CA HIS A 34 15.27 2.45 -6.01
C HIS A 34 16.26 2.82 -4.92
N TYR A 35 17.50 3.03 -5.34
CA TYR A 35 18.58 3.40 -4.47
C TYR A 35 19.08 4.80 -4.84
N GLU A 36 19.01 5.72 -3.89
CA GLU A 36 19.59 7.04 -4.00
C GLU A 36 20.57 7.25 -2.85
N GLY A 37 21.80 7.65 -3.16
CA GLY A 37 22.82 7.84 -2.14
C GLY A 37 23.88 8.84 -2.54
N ILE A 38 24.34 9.62 -1.57
CA ILE A 38 25.43 10.58 -1.71
C ILE A 38 26.66 10.00 -1.02
N LEU A 39 27.63 9.57 -1.81
CA LEU A 39 28.92 9.09 -1.33
C LEU A 39 29.93 10.25 -1.34
N LYS A 40 30.71 10.36 -0.27
CA LYS A 40 31.92 11.20 -0.29
C LYS A 40 33.04 10.44 -0.98
N VAL A 41 33.94 11.18 -1.63
CA VAL A 41 35.12 10.60 -2.27
C VAL A 41 36.35 11.10 -1.51
N ASP A 42 37.20 10.18 -1.08
CA ASP A 42 38.53 10.52 -0.57
C ASP A 42 39.41 10.96 -1.76
N PRO A 43 39.91 12.22 -1.77
CA PRO A 43 40.70 12.73 -2.89
C PRO A 43 42.11 12.10 -2.99
N GLU A 44 42.64 11.47 -1.94
CA GLU A 44 43.97 10.87 -1.95
C GLU A 44 43.96 9.43 -2.45
N THR A 45 42.90 8.69 -2.12
CA THR A 45 42.74 7.26 -2.48
C THR A 45 41.79 7.03 -3.65
N ALA A 46 40.95 8.01 -3.97
CA ALA A 46 39.81 7.92 -4.90
C ALA A 46 38.75 6.88 -4.48
N GLU A 47 38.77 6.43 -3.23
CA GLU A 47 37.75 5.53 -2.69
C GLU A 47 36.48 6.31 -2.36
N ALA A 48 35.32 5.72 -2.70
CA ALA A 48 34.05 6.18 -2.19
C ALA A 48 33.95 5.74 -0.72
N ILE A 49 33.89 6.70 0.19
CA ILE A 49 33.74 6.46 1.63
C ILE A 49 32.25 6.31 2.00
N ASP A 50 31.98 6.04 3.28
CA ASP A 50 30.63 5.80 3.79
C ASP A 50 29.61 6.85 3.32
N PRO A 51 28.39 6.42 2.97
CA PRO A 51 27.33 7.30 2.50
C PRO A 51 27.00 8.39 3.52
N VAL A 52 26.88 9.62 3.02
CA VAL A 52 26.45 10.80 3.79
C VAL A 52 24.94 10.78 3.98
N GLU A 53 24.24 10.33 2.94
CA GLU A 53 22.79 10.18 2.89
C GLU A 53 22.49 8.99 1.97
N GLU A 54 21.57 8.13 2.37
CA GLU A 54 21.20 6.89 1.68
C GLU A 54 19.71 6.65 1.87
N VAL A 55 18.97 6.62 0.77
CA VAL A 55 17.55 6.30 0.72
C VAL A 55 17.40 5.06 -0.15
N GLN A 56 16.79 4.03 0.41
CA GLN A 56 16.41 2.84 -0.33
C GLN A 56 14.90 2.68 -0.26
N GLU A 57 14.26 2.79 -1.42
CA GLU A 57 12.84 2.49 -1.56
C GLU A 57 12.66 1.19 -2.33
N ALA A 58 11.65 0.42 -1.95
CA ALA A 58 11.30 -0.80 -2.65
C ALA A 58 9.80 -0.87 -2.87
N VAL A 59 9.42 -1.35 -4.06
CA VAL A 59 8.04 -1.67 -4.42
C VAL A 59 8.00 -3.13 -4.85
N VAL A 60 7.06 -3.88 -4.29
CA VAL A 60 6.77 -5.25 -4.73
C VAL A 60 5.63 -5.17 -5.73
N GLN A 61 5.81 -5.71 -6.94
CA GLN A 61 4.81 -5.68 -8.00
C GLN A 61 4.46 -7.10 -8.47
N CYS A 62 3.19 -7.34 -8.77
CA CYS A 62 2.75 -8.58 -9.41
C CYS A 62 2.93 -8.48 -10.92
N LEU A 63 3.70 -9.39 -11.52
CA LEU A 63 3.96 -9.36 -12.96
C LEU A 63 2.77 -9.79 -13.82
N ASP A 64 1.81 -10.53 -13.26
CA ASP A 64 0.64 -11.00 -14.01
C ASP A 64 -0.45 -9.93 -14.16
N CYS A 65 -0.56 -9.02 -13.19
CA CYS A 65 -1.58 -7.96 -13.21
C CYS A 65 -1.02 -6.54 -13.06
N LEU A 66 0.30 -6.39 -12.94
CA LEU A 66 1.04 -5.13 -12.82
C LEU A 66 0.57 -4.21 -11.68
N HIS A 67 0.04 -4.80 -10.61
CA HIS A 67 -0.31 -4.06 -9.40
C HIS A 67 0.81 -4.11 -8.38
N ASP A 68 1.02 -3.01 -7.69
CA ASP A 68 1.90 -2.97 -6.53
C ASP A 68 1.25 -3.70 -5.36
N GLN A 69 2.08 -4.21 -4.44
CA GLN A 69 1.69 -5.08 -3.33
C GLN A 69 2.03 -4.40 -2.01
N PRO A 70 1.21 -3.44 -1.54
CA PRO A 70 1.56 -2.61 -0.39
C PRO A 70 1.41 -3.31 0.95
N HIS A 71 0.98 -4.58 0.96
CA HIS A 71 1.08 -5.48 2.10
C HIS A 71 2.42 -6.21 2.20
N LEU A 72 3.34 -6.00 1.25
CA LEU A 72 4.66 -6.61 1.21
C LEU A 72 5.75 -5.54 1.27
N GLY A 73 6.71 -5.72 2.17
CA GLY A 73 7.89 -4.86 2.31
C GLY A 73 9.18 -5.61 2.07
N LEU A 74 10.23 -4.90 1.63
CA LEU A 74 11.59 -5.44 1.57
C LEU A 74 12.33 -5.07 2.87
N ALA A 75 12.59 -6.05 3.71
CA ALA A 75 13.42 -5.92 4.90
C ALA A 75 14.88 -6.24 4.60
N LEU A 76 15.80 -5.49 5.21
CA LEU A 76 17.25 -5.69 5.12
C LEU A 76 17.78 -6.29 6.42
N TYR A 77 18.58 -7.34 6.28
CA TYR A 77 19.20 -8.08 7.36
C TYR A 77 20.71 -8.14 7.17
N GLU A 78 21.44 -8.26 8.27
CA GLU A 78 22.84 -8.68 8.25
C GLU A 78 22.96 -10.10 8.82
N GLU A 79 23.40 -11.04 8.00
CA GLU A 79 23.65 -12.42 8.39
C GLU A 79 25.08 -12.81 7.99
N ASP A 80 25.87 -13.29 8.95
CA ASP A 80 27.28 -13.68 8.75
C ASP A 80 28.15 -12.59 8.05
N GLY A 81 27.91 -11.32 8.38
CA GLY A 81 28.62 -10.18 7.79
C GLY A 81 28.23 -9.88 6.33
N ARG A 82 27.12 -10.44 5.84
CA ARG A 82 26.54 -10.17 4.53
C ARG A 82 25.18 -9.52 4.67
N ARG A 83 24.93 -8.49 3.85
CA ARG A 83 23.60 -7.93 3.69
C ARG A 83 22.71 -8.90 2.91
N VAL A 84 21.56 -9.24 3.47
CA VAL A 84 20.54 -10.12 2.88
C VAL A 84 19.22 -9.38 2.91
N SER A 85 18.47 -9.40 1.81
CA SER A 85 17.14 -8.80 1.76
C SER A 85 16.07 -9.90 1.78
N ARG A 86 14.97 -9.67 2.49
CA ARG A 86 13.82 -10.58 2.56
C ARG A 86 12.52 -9.83 2.37
N ILE A 87 11.55 -10.47 1.70
CA ILE A 87 10.19 -9.95 1.65
C ILE A 87 9.44 -10.37 2.90
N GLU A 88 8.76 -9.41 3.51
CA GLU A 88 7.99 -9.59 4.73
C GLU A 88 6.58 -9.04 4.59
N ALA A 89 5.67 -9.63 5.35
CA ALA A 89 4.32 -9.11 5.48
C ALA A 89 4.33 -7.84 6.32
N ILE A 90 3.54 -6.86 5.90
CA ILE A 90 3.25 -5.68 6.70
C ILE A 90 2.01 -6.01 7.54
N GLU A 91 2.20 -6.17 8.85
CA GLU A 91 1.25 -6.81 9.78
C GLU A 91 -0.14 -6.17 9.82
N ASP A 92 -0.24 -4.85 9.73
CA ASP A 92 -1.50 -4.09 9.73
C ASP A 92 -2.24 -4.09 8.37
N ARG A 93 -1.62 -4.66 7.33
CA ARG A 93 -2.14 -4.63 5.95
C ARG A 93 -2.45 -6.00 5.40
N TRP A 94 -1.56 -6.97 5.59
CA TRP A 94 -1.60 -8.21 4.81
C TRP A 94 -2.90 -9.00 4.98
N GLU A 95 -3.40 -9.16 6.21
CA GLU A 95 -4.63 -9.93 6.43
C GLU A 95 -5.81 -9.29 5.72
N ARG A 96 -5.87 -7.97 5.81
CA ARG A 96 -6.92 -7.13 5.26
C ARG A 96 -6.89 -7.14 3.74
N MET A 97 -5.71 -6.99 3.14
CA MET A 97 -5.57 -7.00 1.69
C MET A 97 -5.81 -8.38 1.08
N VAL A 98 -5.28 -9.43 1.72
CA VAL A 98 -5.33 -10.79 1.17
C VAL A 98 -6.66 -11.50 1.43
N SER A 99 -7.32 -11.20 2.54
CA SER A 99 -8.59 -11.84 2.94
C SER A 99 -9.81 -10.92 2.80
N GLY A 100 -9.60 -9.62 2.54
CA GLY A 100 -10.67 -8.65 2.34
C GLY A 100 -11.08 -8.48 0.88
N THR A 101 -12.00 -7.55 0.67
CA THR A 101 -12.50 -7.12 -0.64
C THR A 101 -12.20 -5.63 -0.84
N PRO A 102 -12.19 -5.11 -2.08
CA PRO A 102 -12.02 -3.68 -2.31
C PRO A 102 -13.27 -2.90 -1.86
N TRP A 103 -13.04 -1.76 -1.22
CA TRP A 103 -14.04 -0.78 -0.81
C TRP A 103 -13.70 0.55 -1.44
N VAL A 104 -14.71 1.28 -1.90
CA VAL A 104 -14.57 2.61 -2.48
C VAL A 104 -15.29 3.61 -1.59
N ALA A 105 -14.54 4.56 -1.05
CA ALA A 105 -15.03 5.69 -0.29
C ALA A 105 -15.04 6.94 -1.16
N SER A 106 -16.14 7.70 -1.11
CA SER A 106 -16.14 9.13 -1.47
C SER A 106 -16.04 9.90 -0.17
N CYS A 107 -14.92 10.57 0.05
CA CYS A 107 -14.65 11.27 1.30
C CYS A 107 -14.10 12.67 1.06
N THR A 108 -14.11 13.44 2.14
CA THR A 108 -13.47 14.75 2.23
C THR A 108 -12.55 14.74 3.44
N VAL A 109 -11.35 15.31 3.30
CA VAL A 109 -10.45 15.54 4.44
C VAL A 109 -10.13 17.02 4.51
N ALA A 110 -10.41 17.66 5.64
CA ALA A 110 -9.97 19.03 5.92
C ALA A 110 -8.64 18.98 6.67
N ILE A 111 -7.60 19.52 6.06
CA ILE A 111 -6.21 19.53 6.56
C ILE A 111 -5.69 20.96 6.64
N ASP A 112 -4.76 21.22 7.54
CA ASP A 112 -4.11 22.52 7.63
C ASP A 112 -3.24 22.76 6.38
N ALA A 113 -3.28 23.98 5.84
CA ALA A 113 -2.63 24.30 4.57
C ALA A 113 -1.09 24.15 4.62
N ASP A 114 -0.48 24.23 5.80
CA ASP A 114 0.96 24.03 6.01
C ASP A 114 1.39 22.55 5.96
N GLN A 115 0.43 21.61 5.97
CA GLN A 115 0.68 20.18 5.79
C GLN A 115 0.77 19.78 4.31
N VAL A 116 0.45 20.70 3.39
CA VAL A 116 0.47 20.46 1.94
C VAL A 116 1.59 21.27 1.31
N GLU A 117 2.58 20.59 0.75
CA GLU A 117 3.72 21.25 0.10
C GLU A 117 3.30 22.08 -1.12
N SER A 118 2.49 21.50 -2.01
CA SER A 118 1.86 22.22 -3.11
C SER A 118 0.49 21.63 -3.46
N CYS A 119 -0.51 22.48 -3.64
CA CYS A 119 -1.82 22.09 -4.16
C CYS A 119 -2.00 22.40 -5.66
N SER A 120 -0.91 22.74 -6.37
CA SER A 120 -0.93 23.10 -7.78
C SER A 120 0.20 22.43 -8.59
N GLY A 121 -0.03 22.27 -9.89
CA GLY A 121 0.91 21.60 -10.79
C GLY A 121 0.75 20.07 -10.83
N PRO A 122 1.65 19.37 -11.54
CA PRO A 122 1.55 17.92 -11.77
C PRO A 122 1.58 17.06 -10.49
N GLU A 123 2.30 17.51 -9.46
CA GLU A 123 2.51 16.80 -8.19
C GLU A 123 1.44 17.12 -7.14
N ALA A 124 0.52 18.04 -7.43
CA ALA A 124 -0.49 18.51 -6.50
C ALA A 124 -1.34 17.38 -5.91
N ALA A 125 -1.73 16.42 -6.74
CA ALA A 125 -2.57 15.30 -6.30
C ALA A 125 -1.86 14.45 -5.25
N GLU A 126 -0.56 14.22 -5.42
CA GLU A 126 0.26 13.44 -4.48
C GLU A 126 0.44 14.17 -3.16
N HIS A 127 0.80 15.46 -3.18
CA HIS A 127 0.92 16.26 -1.95
C HIS A 127 -0.41 16.40 -1.20
N LEU A 128 -1.53 16.56 -1.90
CA LEU A 128 -2.86 16.61 -1.29
C LEU A 128 -3.24 15.26 -0.68
N THR A 129 -2.96 14.16 -1.38
CA THR A 129 -3.16 12.79 -0.86
C THR A 129 -2.30 12.54 0.38
N HIS A 130 -1.02 12.88 0.34
CA HIS A 130 -0.10 12.73 1.47
C HIS A 130 -0.50 13.64 2.64
N GLY A 131 -0.97 14.85 2.36
CA GLY A 131 -1.54 15.74 3.36
C GLY A 131 -2.77 15.13 4.02
N ALA A 132 -3.67 14.52 3.24
CA ALA A 132 -4.93 13.93 3.75
C ALA A 132 -4.75 12.61 4.52
N PHE A 133 -3.91 11.70 4.02
CA PHE A 133 -3.80 10.31 4.50
C PHE A 133 -2.36 9.83 4.75
N GLY A 134 -1.35 10.69 4.59
CA GLY A 134 0.06 10.32 4.75
C GLY A 134 0.49 9.20 3.81
N GLU A 135 1.38 8.35 4.31
CA GLU A 135 1.92 7.19 3.58
C GLU A 135 0.84 6.18 3.19
N ALA A 136 -0.25 6.05 3.97
CA ALA A 136 -1.36 5.18 3.60
C ALA A 136 -2.01 5.68 2.30
N GLY A 137 -2.18 7.00 2.16
CA GLY A 137 -2.74 7.60 0.95
C GLY A 137 -1.90 7.44 -0.30
N THR A 138 -0.56 7.50 -0.17
CA THR A 138 0.37 7.47 -1.31
C THR A 138 0.89 6.07 -1.64
N ARG A 139 0.98 5.18 -0.64
CA ARG A 139 1.59 3.85 -0.81
C ARG A 139 0.62 2.70 -0.67
N GLU A 140 -0.51 2.86 0.01
CA GLU A 140 -1.44 1.75 0.27
C GLU A 140 -2.75 1.89 -0.50
N PHE A 141 -3.40 3.04 -0.37
CA PHE A 141 -4.68 3.31 -0.98
C PHE A 141 -4.52 3.68 -2.45
N PHE A 142 -5.51 3.32 -3.26
CA PHE A 142 -5.65 3.92 -4.57
C PHE A 142 -6.48 5.20 -4.42
N THR A 143 -5.79 6.34 -4.41
CA THR A 143 -6.39 7.64 -4.15
C THR A 143 -6.56 8.44 -5.44
N HIS A 144 -7.69 9.14 -5.54
CA HIS A 144 -7.94 10.07 -6.62
C HIS A 144 -8.53 11.37 -6.07
N VAL A 145 -7.70 12.41 -6.07
CA VAL A 145 -8.14 13.77 -5.74
C VAL A 145 -9.04 14.28 -6.85
N ARG A 146 -10.31 14.55 -6.53
CA ARG A 146 -11.28 15.09 -7.49
C ARG A 146 -11.11 16.60 -7.63
N PHE A 147 -11.13 17.30 -6.50
CA PHE A 147 -10.87 18.72 -6.39
C PHE A 147 -10.56 19.06 -4.94
N HIS A 148 -10.02 20.25 -4.70
CA HIS A 148 -9.83 20.79 -3.37
C HIS A 148 -10.34 22.24 -3.33
N LYS A 149 -10.59 22.73 -2.12
CA LYS A 149 -10.93 24.14 -1.86
C LYS A 149 -10.10 24.64 -0.70
N HIS A 150 -9.85 25.94 -0.68
CA HIS A 150 -9.23 26.60 0.46
C HIS A 150 -10.32 27.20 1.33
N GLU A 151 -10.33 26.87 2.61
CA GLU A 151 -11.26 27.36 3.62
C GLU A 151 -10.46 27.95 4.78
N SER A 152 -10.28 29.27 4.77
CA SER A 152 -9.41 29.99 5.72
C SER A 152 -7.97 29.45 5.74
N GLU A 153 -7.55 28.80 6.82
CA GLU A 153 -6.20 28.22 7.00
C GLU A 153 -6.15 26.73 6.62
N GLN A 154 -7.26 26.18 6.13
CA GLN A 154 -7.38 24.77 5.77
C GLN A 154 -7.57 24.56 4.26
N ILE A 155 -7.19 23.37 3.80
CA ILE A 155 -7.51 22.84 2.49
C ILE A 155 -8.47 21.68 2.69
N VAL A 156 -9.61 21.76 2.01
CA VAL A 156 -10.64 20.72 2.02
C VAL A 156 -10.51 19.90 0.75
N VAL A 157 -9.98 18.69 0.87
CA VAL A 157 -9.65 17.79 -0.25
C VAL A 157 -10.79 16.80 -0.45
N HIS A 158 -11.40 16.80 -1.63
CA HIS A 158 -12.44 15.85 -2.00
C HIS A 158 -11.84 14.70 -2.81
N MET A 159 -12.02 13.47 -2.35
CA MET A 159 -11.31 12.30 -2.86
C MET A 159 -12.24 11.11 -3.11
N LEU A 160 -11.85 10.29 -4.09
CA LEU A 160 -12.19 8.87 -4.09
C LEU A 160 -11.01 8.10 -3.53
N VAL A 161 -11.28 7.18 -2.61
CA VAL A 161 -10.27 6.30 -2.01
C VAL A 161 -10.74 4.87 -2.17
N GLU A 162 -9.93 4.05 -2.84
CA GLU A 162 -10.09 2.60 -2.85
C GLU A 162 -9.07 1.96 -1.90
N LEU A 163 -9.56 1.10 -1.01
CA LEU A 163 -8.77 0.34 -0.06
C LEU A 163 -9.34 -1.06 0.07
N TYR A 164 -8.53 -2.01 0.55
CA TYR A 164 -9.04 -3.34 0.88
C TYR A 164 -9.46 -3.38 2.34
N ALA A 165 -10.57 -4.06 2.63
CA ALA A 165 -11.04 -4.33 3.99
C ALA A 165 -11.88 -5.62 4.02
N ARG A 166 -11.92 -6.29 5.17
CA ARG A 166 -12.74 -7.48 5.43
C ARG A 166 -14.19 -7.12 5.72
N SER A 167 -14.47 -5.86 6.03
CA SER A 167 -15.82 -5.34 6.28
C SER A 167 -15.88 -3.82 6.06
N ALA A 168 -17.10 -3.28 5.97
CA ALA A 168 -17.32 -1.84 5.93
C ALA A 168 -16.81 -1.14 7.19
N GLU A 169 -16.95 -1.76 8.37
CA GLU A 169 -16.50 -1.22 9.64
C GLU A 169 -14.96 -1.07 9.64
N GLU A 170 -14.25 -2.13 9.27
CA GLU A 170 -12.79 -2.08 9.13
C GLU A 170 -12.34 -1.07 8.07
N ALA A 171 -13.07 -0.92 6.96
CA ALA A 171 -12.77 0.11 5.97
C ALA A 171 -12.89 1.54 6.54
N ASN A 172 -13.91 1.80 7.37
CA ASN A 172 -14.03 3.10 8.05
C ASN A 172 -12.87 3.28 9.03
N ASP A 173 -12.58 2.29 9.88
CA ASP A 173 -11.52 2.37 10.89
C ASP A 173 -10.15 2.66 10.26
N VAL A 174 -9.85 2.03 9.12
CA VAL A 174 -8.60 2.26 8.38
C VAL A 174 -8.54 3.68 7.82
N LEU A 175 -9.62 4.19 7.23
CA LEU A 175 -9.67 5.56 6.71
C LEU A 175 -9.56 6.59 7.84
N GLU A 176 -10.27 6.38 8.95
CA GLU A 176 -10.22 7.26 10.12
C GLU A 176 -8.82 7.28 10.76
N SER A 177 -8.22 6.10 10.93
CA SER A 177 -6.88 5.99 11.51
C SER A 177 -5.79 6.59 10.63
N ALA A 178 -5.94 6.51 9.31
CA ALA A 178 -5.00 7.08 8.35
C ALA A 178 -5.18 8.59 8.16
N SER A 179 -6.36 9.14 8.47
CA SER A 179 -6.62 10.55 8.20
C SER A 179 -5.79 11.47 9.09
N ARG A 180 -5.16 12.47 8.48
CA ARG A 180 -4.35 13.48 9.18
C ARG A 180 -5.15 14.73 9.54
N GLY A 181 -6.42 14.78 9.18
CA GLY A 181 -7.32 15.91 9.40
C GLY A 181 -8.75 15.46 9.68
N GLU A 182 -9.71 16.37 9.53
CA GLU A 182 -11.11 16.04 9.74
C GLU A 182 -11.66 15.27 8.54
N LEU A 183 -11.88 13.97 8.74
CA LEU A 183 -12.45 13.07 7.73
C LEU A 183 -13.98 13.11 7.76
N SER A 184 -14.59 13.28 6.58
CA SER A 184 -16.01 13.07 6.35
C SER A 184 -16.22 12.10 5.18
N ILE A 185 -16.72 10.90 5.46
CA ILE A 185 -17.07 9.91 4.44
C ILE A 185 -18.52 10.13 3.98
N THR A 186 -18.71 10.58 2.74
CA THR A 186 -20.05 10.80 2.15
C THR A 186 -20.69 9.48 1.73
N SER A 187 -19.89 8.53 1.26
CA SER A 187 -20.35 7.19 0.88
C SER A 187 -19.23 6.18 0.98
N LEU A 188 -19.56 4.95 1.34
CA LEU A 188 -18.65 3.81 1.35
C LEU A 188 -19.39 2.59 0.78
N ALA A 189 -18.80 1.94 -0.21
CA ALA A 189 -19.40 0.77 -0.84
C ALA A 189 -18.33 -0.28 -1.14
N GLU A 190 -18.70 -1.55 -0.98
CA GLU A 190 -17.89 -2.66 -1.48
C GLU A 190 -17.92 -2.61 -3.02
N GLU A 191 -16.73 -2.63 -3.63
CA GLU A 191 -16.59 -2.64 -5.07
C GLU A 191 -16.71 -4.08 -5.58
N SER A 192 -17.77 -4.37 -6.32
CA SER A 192 -17.96 -5.67 -6.94
C SER A 192 -16.99 -5.85 -8.12
N ARG A 193 -15.75 -6.26 -7.85
CA ARG A 193 -14.83 -6.70 -8.90
C ARG A 193 -14.99 -8.21 -9.11
N PRO A 194 -15.11 -8.69 -10.36
CA PRO A 194 -14.89 -10.09 -10.64
C PRO A 194 -13.48 -10.47 -10.12
N PRO A 195 -13.29 -11.64 -9.48
CA PRO A 195 -11.96 -12.11 -9.16
C PRO A 195 -11.13 -12.12 -10.45
N ALA A 196 -9.91 -11.59 -10.41
CA ALA A 196 -9.04 -11.49 -11.59
C ALA A 196 -8.67 -12.86 -12.18
N SER A 197 -8.99 -13.95 -11.49
CA SER A 197 -8.83 -15.33 -11.94
C SER A 197 -10.18 -16.01 -12.23
N THR A 198 -10.73 -15.79 -13.42
CA THR A 198 -11.22 -16.93 -14.20
C THR A 198 -10.29 -17.06 -15.39
N GLY A 199 -9.11 -17.62 -15.15
CA GLY A 199 -8.32 -18.20 -16.23
C GLY A 199 -9.23 -19.20 -16.93
N GLY A 200 -9.72 -18.81 -18.10
CA GLY A 200 -10.62 -19.64 -18.88
C GLY A 200 -9.94 -20.96 -19.16
N ASP A 201 -10.57 -22.02 -18.66
CA ASP A 201 -10.34 -23.38 -19.10
C ASP A 201 -10.46 -23.39 -20.63
N SER A 202 -9.33 -23.42 -21.33
CA SER A 202 -9.27 -23.64 -22.77
C SER A 202 -8.89 -25.10 -22.98
N PRO A 203 -9.77 -25.91 -23.59
CA PRO A 203 -9.53 -27.33 -23.77
C PRO A 203 -8.53 -27.54 -24.91
N HIS A 204 -7.46 -28.27 -24.62
CA HIS A 204 -6.68 -28.99 -25.62
C HIS A 204 -6.52 -30.45 -25.21
#